data_AF-A0A1A9G2Q1-F1
#
_entry.id   AF-A0A1A9G2Q1-F1
#
_cell.length_a   1.000
_cell.length_b   1.000
_cell.length_c   1.000
_cell.angle_alpha   90.00
_cell.angle_beta   90.00
_cell.angle_gamma   90.00
#
_symmetry.space_group_name_H-M   'P 1'
#
loop_
_entity.id
_entity.type
_entity.pdbx_description
1 polymer ?
#
loop_
_entity_poly.entity_id
_entity_poly.type
_entity_poly.pdbx_seq_one_letter_code
_entity_poly.pdbx_strand_id
1 'polypeptide(L)' 'MSGSKSVFIGGAPALRLSDVVNCPPELYEIVPSIMIEGQPMVKFRTGVGEKGNCTARGEETVSVEGESASRLGDVTCTQN' A
#
# COMPACT_ATOMS: atom_id res chain seq x y z
N MET A 1 4.08 -8.73 -2.19
CA MET A 1 3.04 -7.86 -2.77
C MET A 1 2.77 -8.33 -4.18
N SER A 2 1.52 -8.66 -4.51
CA SER A 2 1.10 -9.09 -5.84
C SER A 2 0.25 -8.04 -6.55
N GLY A 3 -0.36 -7.13 -5.79
CA GLY A 3 -1.28 -6.12 -6.28
C GLY A 3 -2.64 -6.68 -6.65
N SER A 4 -3.59 -5.77 -6.86
CA SER A 4 -4.89 -6.07 -7.45
C SER A 4 -4.75 -6.58 -8.89
N LYS A 5 -5.63 -7.49 -9.31
CA LYS A 5 -5.68 -7.98 -10.69
C LYS A 5 -6.61 -7.16 -11.58
N SER A 6 -7.54 -6.42 -10.97
CA SER A 6 -8.61 -5.69 -11.67
C SER A 6 -8.57 -4.18 -11.50
N VAL A 7 -7.94 -3.67 -10.42
CA VAL A 7 -7.87 -2.24 -10.12
C VAL A 7 -6.45 -1.75 -10.27
N PHE A 8 -6.29 -0.66 -11.03
CA PHE A 8 -5.00 -0.04 -11.33
C PHE A 8 -5.02 1.44 -10.92
N ILE A 9 -3.91 1.92 -10.38
CA ILE A 9 -3.66 3.32 -10.02
C ILE A 9 -2.46 3.78 -10.85
N GLY A 10 -2.64 4.85 -11.64
CA GLY A 10 -1.58 5.37 -12.52
C GLY A 10 -0.98 4.31 -13.46
N GLY A 11 -1.74 3.30 -13.88
CA GLY A 11 -1.26 2.24 -14.77
C GLY A 11 -0.54 1.06 -14.11
N ALA A 12 -0.41 1.02 -12.78
CA ALA A 12 0.10 -0.16 -12.06
C ALA A 12 -0.95 -0.71 -11.07
N PRO A 13 -0.88 -2.00 -10.70
CA PRO A 13 -1.83 -2.61 -9.77
C PRO A 13 -1.99 -1.84 -8.45
N ALA A 14 -3.23 -1.63 -8.00
CA ALA A 14 -3.50 -1.04 -6.69
C ALA A 14 -3.14 -2.02 -5.55
N LEU A 15 -2.77 -1.51 -4.37
CA LEU A 15 -2.43 -2.32 -3.20
C LEU A 15 -3.63 -2.46 -2.25
N ARG A 16 -3.87 -3.68 -1.80
CA ARG A 16 -4.96 -4.05 -0.87
C ARG A 16 -4.41 -4.73 0.38
N LEU A 17 -5.27 -5.01 1.36
CA LEU A 17 -4.85 -5.62 2.62
C LEU A 17 -4.01 -6.89 2.46
N SER A 18 -4.34 -7.81 1.55
CA SER A 18 -3.52 -9.02 1.33
C SER A 18 -2.11 -8.77 0.77
N ASP A 19 -1.80 -7.56 0.31
CA ASP A 19 -0.45 -7.22 -0.15
C ASP A 19 0.52 -6.93 0.99
N VAL A 20 0.03 -6.63 2.20
CA VAL A 20 0.87 -6.19 3.34
C VAL A 20 1.44 -7.33 4.18
N VAL A 21 1.31 -8.60 3.75
CA VAL A 21 1.75 -9.78 4.51
C VAL A 21 3.22 -9.68 4.96
N ASN A 22 4.05 -9.00 4.17
CA ASN A 22 5.48 -8.82 4.46
C ASN A 22 5.84 -7.44 5.02
N CYS A 23 4.86 -6.61 5.36
CA CYS A 23 5.07 -5.26 5.87
C CYS A 23 4.81 -5.19 7.38
N PRO A 24 5.64 -4.45 8.15
CA PRO A 24 5.35 -4.21 9.55
C PRO A 24 4.00 -3.51 9.74
N PRO A 25 3.11 -3.99 10.63
CA PRO A 25 1.76 -3.45 10.81
C PRO A 25 1.71 -1.99 11.26
N GLU A 26 2.77 -1.51 11.90
CA GLU A 26 2.96 -0.12 12.31
C GLU A 26 3.30 0.83 11.15
N LEU A 27 3.67 0.28 9.98
CA LEU A 27 4.07 1.05 8.79
C LEU A 27 3.02 1.06 7.67
N TYR A 28 1.80 0.57 7.93
CA TYR A 28 0.67 0.75 7.04
C TYR A 28 -0.62 1.08 7.79
N GLU A 29 -1.55 1.69 7.07
CA GLU A 29 -2.86 2.08 7.57
C GLU A 29 -3.94 1.48 6.67
N ILE A 30 -4.95 0.87 7.28
CA ILE A 30 -6.09 0.30 6.56
C ILE A 30 -7.06 1.45 6.25
N VAL A 31 -7.43 1.58 4.98
CA VAL A 31 -8.41 2.57 4.52
C VAL A 31 -9.74 1.84 4.26
N PRO A 32 -10.66 1.77 5.24
CA PRO A 32 -11.88 0.97 5.13
C PRO A 32 -12.93 1.58 4.19
N SER A 33 -12.78 2.86 3.85
CA SER A 33 -13.67 3.60 2.94
C SER A 33 -13.52 3.16 1.47
N ILE A 34 -12.41 2.50 1.11
CA ILE A 34 -12.11 2.06 -0.26
C ILE A 34 -11.87 0.57 -0.29
N MET A 35 -12.64 -0.13 -1.11
CA MET A 35 -12.56 -1.59 -1.28
C MET A 35 -11.99 -1.94 -2.66
N ILE A 36 -10.93 -2.74 -2.67
CA ILE A 36 -10.26 -3.28 -3.85
C ILE A 36 -10.38 -4.81 -3.80
N GLU A 37 -11.14 -5.39 -4.73
CA GLU A 37 -11.36 -6.85 -4.80
C GLU A 37 -11.88 -7.45 -3.49
N GLY A 38 -12.83 -6.78 -2.84
CA GLY A 38 -13.44 -7.22 -1.59
C GLY A 38 -12.57 -7.06 -0.35
N GLN A 39 -11.41 -6.40 -0.46
CA GLN A 39 -10.52 -6.10 0.66
C GLN A 39 -10.32 -4.59 0.77
N PRO A 40 -10.07 -4.05 1.98
CA PRO A 40 -9.79 -2.63 2.10
C PRO A 40 -8.45 -2.28 1.45
N MET A 41 -8.37 -1.04 0.96
CA MET A 41 -7.12 -0.44 0.52
C MET A 41 -6.18 -0.22 1.71
N VAL A 42 -4.89 -0.12 1.41
CA VAL A 42 -3.85 0.19 2.39
C VAL A 42 -3.02 1.39 1.95
N LYS A 43 -2.68 2.25 2.92
CA LYS A 43 -1.68 3.31 2.78
C LYS A 43 -0.42 2.88 3.49
N PHE A 44 0.74 3.27 2.97
CA PHE A 44 2.02 2.91 3.56
C PHE A 44 2.76 4.15 4.01
N ARG A 45 3.52 4.01 5.11
CA ARG A 45 4.40 5.04 5.62
C ARG A 45 5.84 4.56 5.49
N THR A 46 6.72 5.43 5.02
CA THR A 46 8.16 5.17 5.04
C THR A 46 8.65 5.22 6.48
N GLY A 47 9.37 4.19 6.92
CA GLY A 47 9.87 4.12 8.29
C GLY A 47 10.59 2.83 8.63
N VAL A 48 11.10 2.82 9.86
CA VAL A 48 11.72 1.67 10.52
C VAL A 48 10.77 1.22 11.63
N GLY A 49 10.37 -0.04 11.59
CA GLY A 49 9.52 -0.69 12.58
C GLY A 49 10.29 -1.75 13.37
N GLU A 50 9.65 -2.33 14.39
CA GLU A 50 10.27 -3.39 15.20
C GLU A 50 10.52 -4.66 14.36
N LYS A 51 9.63 -4.90 13.39
CA LYS A 51 9.63 -6.12 12.56
C LYS A 51 10.29 -5.95 11.20
N GLY A 52 10.83 -4.76 10.90
CA GLY A 52 11.44 -4.47 9.62
C GLY A 52 11.25 -3.03 9.14
N ASN A 53 11.55 -2.78 7.88
CA ASN A 53 11.53 -1.45 7.28
C ASN A 53 10.52 -1.38 6.14
N CYS A 54 9.96 -0.20 5.91
CA CYS A 54 9.12 0.10 4.76
C CYS A 54 9.61 1.37 4.07
N THR A 55 9.74 1.33 2.75
CA THR A 55 9.88 2.52 1.90
C THR A 55 8.65 2.59 1.02
N ALA A 56 7.98 3.73 1.03
CA ALA A 56 6.76 3.97 0.27
C ALA A 56 6.87 5.29 -0.51
N ARG A 57 6.34 5.28 -1.73
CA ARG A 57 6.11 6.46 -2.56
C ARG A 57 4.61 6.56 -2.88
N GLY A 58 4.18 7.78 -3.16
CA GLY A 58 2.84 8.04 -3.66
C GLY A 58 2.87 8.26 -5.16
N GLU A 59 1.81 7.84 -5.83
CA GLU A 59 1.53 8.24 -7.20
C GLU A 59 1.10 9.73 -7.22
N GLU A 60 1.58 10.49 -8.20
CA GLU A 60 1.49 11.96 -8.19
C GLU A 60 0.11 12.49 -8.60
N THR A 61 -0.70 11.68 -9.28
CA THR A 61 -1.96 12.13 -9.91
C THR A 61 -3.23 11.61 -9.22
N VAL A 62 -3.12 10.56 -8.41
CA VAL A 62 -4.22 9.91 -7.71
C VAL A 62 -4.05 10.05 -6.21
N SER A 63 -5.03 10.70 -5.58
CA SER A 63 -5.12 10.85 -4.13
C SER A 63 -6.26 10.05 -3.54
N VAL A 64 -6.04 9.48 -2.35
CA VAL A 64 -7.02 8.79 -1.52
C VAL A 64 -7.07 9.47 -0.16
N GLU A 65 -8.25 9.98 0.20
CA GLU A 65 -8.47 10.74 1.45
C GLU A 65 -7.47 11.90 1.63
N GLY A 66 -7.13 12.58 0.53
CA GLY A 66 -6.23 13.73 0.54
C GLY A 66 -4.73 13.39 0.51
N GLU A 67 -4.35 12.11 0.49
CA GLU A 67 -2.96 11.66 0.39
C GLU A 67 -2.70 10.93 -0.92
N SER A 68 -1.51 11.05 -1.48
CA SER A 68 -1.11 10.29 -2.67
C SER A 68 -1.24 8.78 -2.44
N ALA A 69 -1.89 8.10 -3.37
CA ALA A 69 -2.09 6.65 -3.30
C ALA A 69 -0.82 5.89 -3.70
N SER A 70 -0.49 4.82 -3.00
CA SER A 70 0.58 3.90 -3.43
C SER A 70 0.04 2.79 -4.33
N ARG A 71 0.81 2.44 -5.35
CA ARG A 71 0.57 1.29 -6.26
C ARG A 71 1.70 0.28 -6.14
N LEU A 72 1.52 -0.89 -6.75
CA LEU A 72 2.56 -1.92 -6.81
C LEU A 72 3.82 -1.36 -7.46
N GLY A 73 4.96 -1.53 -6.78
CA GLY A 73 6.25 -0.95 -7.17
C GLY A 73 6.64 0.32 -6.41
N ASP A 74 5.67 1.03 -5.82
CA ASP A 74 5.96 2.21 -4.99
C ASP A 74 6.33 1.86 -3.56
N VAL A 75 6.06 0.62 -3.14
CA VAL A 75 6.25 0.13 -1.78
C VAL A 75 7.26 -1.01 -1.78
N THR A 76 8.22 -0.93 -0.88
CA THR A 76 9.18 -2.00 -0.58
C THR A 76 9.24 -2.18 0.94
N CYS A 77 8.83 -3.36 1.40
CA CYS A 77 8.94 -3.77 2.80
C CYS A 77 9.98 -4.87 2.94
N THR A 78 10.81 -4.79 3.97
CA THR A 78 11.78 -5.84 4.35
C THR A 78 11.51 -6.26 5.79
N GLN A 79 11.38 -7.55 6.05
CA GLN A 79 11.36 -8.08 7.43
C GLN A 79 12.79 -8.29 7.94
N ASN A 80 12.98 -8.13 9.24
CA ASN A 80 14.23 -8.51 9.93
C ASN A 80 14.30 -10.01 10.17
#